data_AF-A0A977KUM1-F1
#
_entry.id   AF-A0A977KUM1-F1
#
_cell.length_a   1.000
_cell.length_b   1.000
_cell.length_c   1.000
_cell.angle_alpha   90.00
_cell.angle_beta   90.00
_cell.angle_gamma   90.00
#
_symmetry.space_group_name_H-M   'P 1'
#
loop_
_entity.id
_entity.type
_entity.pdbx_description
1 polymer ?
#
loop_
_entity_poly.entity_id
_entity_poly.type
_entity_poly.pdbx_seq_one_letter_code
_entity_poly.pdbx_strand_id
1 'polypeptide(L)'
;MVVWGHASVTDLLMLSNQVILWGLVVDENYRNQGIGQALIQSIEQWANQLGCAGIMLYSNIKRQETHLFYEKNGYTNIKQSLVFVKNLDHDRL
;
A
#
# COMPACT_ATOMS: atom_id res chain seq x y z
N MET A 1 -9.98 17.07 8.85
CA MET A 1 -9.44 16.75 7.50
C MET A 1 -8.08 16.13 7.72
N VAL A 2 -7.98 14.80 7.70
CA VAL A 2 -6.68 14.11 7.82
C VAL A 2 -6.58 13.15 6.65
N VAL A 3 -5.61 13.43 5.77
CA VAL A 3 -5.27 12.61 4.61
C VAL A 3 -3.80 12.26 4.76
N TRP A 4 -3.44 10.99 4.62
CA TRP A 4 -2.07 10.53 4.86
C TRP A 4 -1.67 9.44 3.87
N GLY A 5 -0.43 9.54 3.39
CA GLY A 5 0.24 8.51 2.60
C GLY A 5 1.68 8.34 3.08
N HIS A 6 2.17 7.11 3.08
CA HIS A 6 3.56 6.81 3.39
C HIS A 6 4.12 5.83 2.38
N ALA A 7 5.21 6.21 1.73
CA ALA A 7 5.92 5.40 0.74
C ALA A 7 7.44 5.49 0.96
N SER A 8 8.16 4.40 0.69
CA SER A 8 9.62 4.32 0.80
C SER A 8 10.23 3.60 -0.40
N VAL A 9 11.45 3.97 -0.78
CA VAL A 9 12.24 3.23 -1.77
C VAL A 9 13.03 2.15 -1.03
N THR A 10 13.01 0.93 -1.54
CA THR A 10 13.75 -0.19 -0.94
C THR A 10 14.55 -0.92 -2.01
N ASP A 11 15.86 -0.99 -1.82
CA ASP A 11 16.74 -1.86 -2.63
C ASP A 11 16.59 -3.29 -2.10
N LEU A 12 15.90 -4.13 -2.87
CA LEU A 12 15.77 -5.55 -2.58
C LEU A 12 16.83 -6.27 -3.41
N LEU A 13 17.78 -6.97 -2.75
CA LEU A 13 18.93 -7.64 -3.37
C LEU A 13 18.61 -8.55 -4.59
N MET A 14 17.35 -8.98 -4.72
CA MET A 14 16.87 -9.91 -5.76
C MET A 14 15.76 -9.32 -6.64
N LEU A 15 15.33 -8.07 -6.42
CA LEU A 15 14.25 -7.43 -7.16
C LEU A 15 14.69 -6.05 -7.66
N SER A 16 14.15 -5.64 -8.80
CA SER A 16 14.32 -4.27 -9.30
C SER A 16 13.82 -3.23 -8.29
N ASN A 17 14.45 -2.06 -8.24
CA ASN A 17 14.10 -0.98 -7.31
C ASN A 17 12.60 -0.67 -7.36
N GLN A 18 11.93 -0.78 -6.21
CA GLN A 18 10.50 -0.53 -6.07
C GLN A 18 10.24 0.48 -4.97
N VAL A 19 9.13 1.20 -5.12
CA VAL A 19 8.55 1.96 -4.02
C VAL A 19 7.56 1.06 -3.29
N ILE A 20 7.67 0.97 -1.96
CA ILE A 20 6.70 0.30 -1.11
C ILE A 20 5.73 1.36 -0.56
N LEU A 21 4.45 1.23 -0.89
CA LEU A 21 3.37 2.01 -0.29
C LEU A 21 2.89 1.29 0.98
N TRP A 22 3.19 1.89 2.12
CA TRP A 22 2.86 1.33 3.44
C TRP A 22 1.44 1.64 3.88
N GLY A 23 0.91 2.77 3.46
CA GLY A 23 -0.47 3.12 3.73
C GLY A 23 -0.92 4.34 2.97
N LEU A 24 -2.22 4.32 2.68
CA LEU A 24 -2.95 5.38 2.03
C LEU A 24 -4.33 5.44 2.69
N VAL A 25 -4.66 6.56 3.32
CA VAL A 25 -5.93 6.72 4.03
C VAL A 25 -6.59 8.02 3.60
N VAL A 26 -7.84 7.89 3.15
CA VAL A 26 -8.76 9.01 2.91
C VAL A 26 -9.90 8.91 3.92
N ASP A 27 -10.09 10.01 4.65
CA ASP A 27 -11.21 10.22 5.56
C ASP A 27 -12.54 9.87 4.86
N GLU A 28 -13.42 9.15 5.55
CA GLU A 28 -14.70 8.67 5.01
C GLU A 28 -15.52 9.76 4.33
N ASN A 29 -15.56 10.95 4.93
CA ASN A 29 -16.35 12.08 4.43
C ASN A 29 -15.83 12.62 3.09
N TYR A 30 -14.63 12.21 2.68
CA TYR A 30 -13.93 12.68 1.50
C TYR A 30 -13.63 11.56 0.50
N ARG A 31 -14.14 10.35 0.74
CA ARG A 31 -14.03 9.23 -0.22
C ARG A 31 -14.87 9.50 -1.47
N ASN A 32 -14.54 8.80 -2.56
CA ASN A 32 -15.20 8.92 -3.86
C ASN A 32 -15.13 10.31 -4.52
N GLN A 33 -14.24 11.19 -4.04
CA GLN A 33 -13.98 12.52 -4.62
C GLN A 33 -12.65 12.57 -5.42
N GLY A 34 -12.09 11.41 -5.77
CA GLY A 34 -10.82 11.33 -6.52
C GLY A 34 -9.54 11.56 -5.69
N ILE A 35 -9.63 11.86 -4.40
CA ILE A 35 -8.46 12.13 -3.53
C ILE A 35 -7.49 10.95 -3.48
N GLY A 36 -8.00 9.73 -3.27
CA GLY A 36 -7.16 8.53 -3.23
C GLY A 36 -6.41 8.29 -4.55
N GLN A 37 -7.08 8.60 -5.68
CA GLN A 37 -6.48 8.51 -7.01
C GLN A 37 -5.39 9.58 -7.21
N ALA A 38 -5.63 10.82 -6.79
CA ALA A 38 -4.61 11.88 -6.88
C ALA A 38 -3.36 11.53 -6.05
N LEU A 39 -3.55 10.94 -4.87
CA LEU A 39 -2.44 10.53 -4.01
C LEU A 39 -1.61 9.40 -4.64
N ILE A 40 -2.26 8.36 -5.18
CA ILE A 40 -1.52 7.24 -5.80
C ILE A 40 -0.76 7.71 -7.04
N GLN A 41 -1.37 8.57 -7.86
CA GLN A 41 -0.72 9.17 -9.03
C GLN A 41 0.51 10.01 -8.65
N SER A 42 0.46 10.76 -7.55
CA SER A 42 1.62 11.50 -7.07
C SER A 42 2.78 10.57 -6.66
N ILE A 43 2.46 9.42 -6.07
CA ILE A 43 3.47 8.41 -5.67
C ILE A 43 4.04 7.70 -6.91
N GLU A 44 3.20 7.39 -7.90
CA GLU A 44 3.62 6.84 -9.20
C GLU A 44 4.57 7.79 -9.94
N GLN A 45 4.25 9.09 -9.97
CA GLN A 45 5.12 10.10 -10.56
C GLN A 45 6.47 10.16 -9.85
N TRP A 46 6.46 10.13 -8.52
CA TRP A 46 7.68 10.11 -7.73
C TRP A 46 8.52 8.84 -7.97
N ALA A 47 7.90 7.66 -8.00
CA ALA A 47 8.56 6.39 -8.31
C ALA A 47 9.21 6.42 -9.70
N ASN A 48 8.50 6.97 -10.70
CA ASN A 48 9.02 7.13 -12.06
C ASN A 48 10.23 8.07 -12.11
N GLN A 49 10.21 9.19 -11.38
CA GLN A 49 11.33 10.12 -11.30
C GLN A 49 12.59 9.49 -10.70
N LEU A 50 12.42 8.50 -9.83
CA LEU A 50 13.51 7.74 -9.23
C LEU A 50 13.98 6.56 -10.10
N GLY A 51 13.35 6.32 -11.25
CA GLY A 51 13.65 5.18 -12.12
C GLY A 51 13.24 3.84 -11.51
N CYS A 52 12.29 3.82 -10.56
CA CYS A 52 11.78 2.58 -9.98
C CYS A 52 10.97 1.78 -11.01
N ALA A 53 11.03 0.46 -10.93
CA ALA A 53 10.31 -0.45 -11.83
C ALA A 53 8.82 -0.59 -11.51
N GLY A 54 8.39 -0.11 -10.34
CA GLY A 54 6.99 -0.19 -9.94
C GLY A 54 6.74 0.20 -8.49
N ILE A 55 5.47 0.06 -8.09
CA ILE A 55 5.00 0.25 -6.72
C ILE A 55 4.47 -1.08 -6.20
N MET A 56 4.89 -1.44 -4.99
CA MET A 56 4.40 -2.58 -4.25
C MET A 56 3.62 -2.13 -3.01
N LEU A 57 2.56 -2.86 -2.67
CA LEU A 57 1.80 -2.63 -1.44
C LEU A 57 1.28 -3.95 -0.88
N TYR A 58 0.97 -3.93 0.42
CA TYR A 58 0.39 -5.07 1.12
C TYR A 58 -0.96 -4.64 1.69
N SER A 59 -1.99 -5.44 1.43
CA SER A 59 -3.33 -5.21 1.97
C SER A 59 -3.85 -6.50 2.60
N ASN A 60 -4.62 -6.34 3.69
CA ASN A 60 -5.29 -7.46 4.32
C ASN A 60 -6.34 -8.04 3.37
N ILE A 61 -6.40 -9.37 3.24
CA ILE A 61 -7.32 -10.07 2.34
C ILE A 61 -8.80 -9.68 2.55
N LYS A 62 -9.17 -9.23 3.75
CA LYS A 62 -10.53 -8.78 4.09
C LYS A 62 -10.92 -7.43 3.49
N ARG A 63 -9.98 -6.62 2.99
CA ARG A 63 -10.23 -5.26 2.47
C ARG A 63 -10.60 -5.26 0.98
N GLN A 64 -11.71 -5.90 0.63
CA GLN A 64 -12.12 -6.09 -0.77
C GLN A 64 -12.26 -4.77 -1.56
N GLU A 65 -12.89 -3.75 -0.98
CA GLU A 65 -13.02 -2.43 -1.63
C GLU A 65 -11.67 -1.79 -1.95
N THR A 66 -10.69 -1.96 -1.07
CA THR A 66 -9.32 -1.48 -1.26
C THR A 66 -8.63 -2.21 -2.41
N HIS A 67 -8.85 -3.53 -2.55
CA HIS A 67 -8.29 -4.28 -3.68
C HIS A 67 -8.89 -3.82 -5.01
N LEU A 68 -10.21 -3.64 -5.07
CA LEU A 68 -10.90 -3.11 -6.25
C LEU A 68 -10.41 -1.70 -6.60
N PHE A 69 -10.13 -0.86 -5.59
CA PHE A 69 -9.52 0.45 -5.82
C PHE A 69 -8.17 0.32 -6.52
N TYR A 70 -7.27 -0.54 -6.04
CA TYR A 70 -5.96 -0.72 -6.67
C TYR A 70 -6.04 -1.36 -8.05
N GLU A 71 -6.88 -2.38 -8.24
CA GLU A 71 -7.09 -3.01 -9.55
C GLU A 71 -7.61 -2.02 -10.60
N LYS A 72 -8.54 -1.14 -10.22
CA LYS A 72 -9.02 -0.04 -11.10
C LYS A 72 -7.93 0.97 -11.45
N ASN A 73 -6.89 1.08 -10.62
CA ASN A 73 -5.73 1.94 -10.87
C ASN A 73 -4.55 1.17 -11.51
N GLY A 74 -4.77 -0.02 -12.07
CA GLY A 74 -3.76 -0.76 -12.85
C GLY A 74 -2.83 -1.64 -12.03
N TYR A 75 -3.05 -1.78 -10.72
CA TYR A 75 -2.31 -2.71 -9.89
C TYR A 75 -2.78 -4.14 -10.12
N THR A 76 -1.86 -5.10 -10.06
CA THR A 76 -2.17 -6.53 -10.18
C THR A 76 -1.92 -7.23 -8.86
N ASN A 77 -2.87 -8.05 -8.40
CA ASN A 77 -2.64 -8.95 -7.27
C ASN A 77 -1.74 -10.11 -7.71
N ILE A 78 -0.48 -10.05 -7.30
CA ILE A 78 0.53 -11.08 -7.63
C ILE A 78 0.67 -12.18 -6.57
N LYS A 79 0.16 -11.97 -5.35
CA LYS A 79 0.24 -12.95 -4.25
C LYS A 79 -0.75 -12.65 -3.12
N GLN A 80 -1.22 -13.70 -2.47
CA GLN A 80 -1.90 -13.63 -1.18
C GLN A 80 -1.06 -14.35 -0.12
N SER A 81 -0.93 -13.76 1.06
CA SER A 81 -0.15 -14.32 2.17
C SER A 81 -0.97 -14.36 3.45
N LEU A 82 -0.83 -15.46 4.21
CA LEU A 82 -1.36 -15.59 5.56
C LEU A 82 -0.31 -15.18 6.58
N VAL A 83 -0.72 -14.46 7.62
CA VAL A 83 0.13 -14.07 8.74
C VAL A 83 -0.33 -14.86 9.97
N PHE A 84 0.58 -15.63 10.56
CA PHE A 84 0.34 -16.39 11.79
C PHE A 84 0.99 -15.65 12.96
N VAL A 85 0.24 -15.48 14.04
CA VAL A 85 0.73 -14.88 15.29
C VAL A 85 0.36 -15.82 16.43
N LYS A 86 1.36 -16.17 17.26
CA LYS A 86 1.15 -16.83 18.54
C LYS A 86 1.48 -15.84 19.64
N ASN A 87 0.45 -15.37 20.35
CA ASN A 87 0.68 -14.58 21.56
C ASN A 87 1.17 -15.53 22.65
N LEU A 88 2.23 -15.12 23.35
CA LEU A 88 2.69 -15.81 24.55
C LEU A 88 2.18 -14.99 25.73
N ASP A 89 1.31 -15.59 26.53
CA ASP A 89 0.93 -14.98 27.80
C ASP A 89 2.16 -15.06 28.72
N HIS A 90 2.72 -13.90 29.03
CA HIS A 90 3.59 -13.77 30.18
C HIS A 90 2.68 -13.56 31.37
N ASP A 91 2.27 -14.64 32.03
CA ASP A 91 1.59 -14.55 33.33
C ASP A 91 2.45 -13.64 34.23
N ARG A 92 1.87 -12.50 34.60
CA ARG A 92 2.42 -11.63 35.64
C ARG A 92 2.29 -12.40 36.95
N LEU A 93 3.44 -12.83 37.50
CA LEU A 93 3.58 -13.25 38.89
C LEU A 93 3.03 -12.16 39.83
#